data_AF-A0A290XBR2-F1
#
_entry.id   AF-A0A290XBR2-F1
#
_cell.length_a   1.000
_cell.length_b   1.000
_cell.length_c   1.000
_cell.angle_alpha   90.00
_cell.angle_beta   90.00
_cell.angle_gamma   90.00
#
_symmetry.space_group_name_H-M   'P 1'
#
loop_
_entity.id
_entity.type
_entity.pdbx_description
1 polymer ?
#
loop_
_entity_poly.entity_id
_entity_poly.type
_entity_poly.pdbx_seq_one_letter_code
_entity_poly.pdbx_strand_id
1 'polypeptide(L)'
;MPICNPGRLGLLAAAVLALAGCGGEDTPVASGPQIIAAPPPPEALPDCAAIATALGDLVEGLVVVDEAGTRQQSPENYDLSCVWRGSEDGAALGTFIIVDQVPLTATDMQRAGMYVEDPRVSPLGGFVAIPDGLLDGNAPLGPVGPQVIVGPVTVTLASNGRGRAAEYTLDQAVDAAVAIHRLMR
;
A
#
# COMPACT_ATOMS: atom_id res chain seq x y z
N MET A 1 26.44 8.22 72.46
CA MET A 1 27.21 9.36 72.99
C MET A 1 28.69 9.09 72.72
N PRO A 2 29.54 10.12 72.56
CA PRO A 2 29.32 11.47 72.01
C PRO A 2 30.15 11.60 70.70
N ILE A 3 30.58 12.72 70.11
CA ILE A 3 30.44 14.18 70.31
C ILE A 3 30.05 14.79 68.94
N CYS A 4 29.29 15.88 68.89
CA CYS A 4 29.20 16.79 67.75
C CYS A 4 29.91 18.11 68.11
N ASN A 5 30.70 18.73 67.23
CA ASN A 5 31.09 20.13 67.42
C ASN A 5 31.28 20.87 66.07
N PRO A 6 30.67 22.06 65.87
CA PRO A 6 30.69 22.79 64.60
C PRO A 6 31.61 24.03 64.60
N GLY A 7 31.74 24.66 63.44
CA GLY A 7 32.39 25.96 63.25
C GLY A 7 33.53 25.91 62.22
N ARG A 8 33.72 26.91 61.35
CA ARG A 8 33.14 28.26 61.28
C ARG A 8 32.82 28.65 59.83
N LEU A 9 31.97 29.67 59.69
CA LEU A 9 31.59 30.26 58.40
C LEU A 9 32.80 30.82 57.65
N GLY A 10 32.83 30.58 56.34
CA GLY A 10 33.50 31.41 55.36
C GLY A 10 32.56 31.60 54.16
N LEU A 11 31.90 32.75 54.05
CA LEU A 11 31.08 33.07 52.87
C LEU A 11 31.98 33.27 51.66
N LEU A 12 31.79 32.49 50.60
CA LEU A 12 31.87 32.98 49.24
C LEU A 12 30.74 32.36 48.42
N ALA A 13 29.79 33.21 48.00
CA ALA A 13 28.66 32.82 47.17
C ALA A 13 28.94 33.13 45.70
N ALA A 14 28.89 32.09 44.87
CA ALA A 14 28.56 32.11 43.45
C ALA A 14 28.13 30.66 43.12
N ALA A 15 26.86 30.38 42.84
CA ALA A 15 26.22 30.53 41.51
C ALA A 15 26.96 29.68 40.45
N VAL A 16 26.33 28.78 39.70
CA VAL A 16 24.93 28.76 39.20
C VAL A 16 24.33 27.34 39.25
N LEU A 17 22.99 27.23 39.33
CA LEU A 17 22.28 25.94 39.25
C LEU A 17 22.30 25.36 37.82
N ALA A 18 22.58 24.07 37.71
CA ALA A 18 21.93 23.19 36.74
C ALA A 18 21.82 21.79 37.35
N LEU A 19 20.60 21.40 37.74
CA LEU A 19 20.26 20.02 38.11
C LEU A 19 20.35 19.17 36.82
N ALA A 20 21.08 18.06 36.73
CA ALA A 20 21.10 16.85 37.55
C ALA A 20 19.88 15.93 37.31
N GLY A 21 20.14 14.73 36.80
CA GLY A 21 19.20 13.63 36.62
C GLY A 21 18.45 13.63 35.28
N CYS A 22 18.17 12.51 34.63
CA CYS A 22 18.57 11.11 34.87
C CYS A 22 18.60 10.37 33.52
N GLY A 23 19.24 9.20 33.46
CA GLY A 23 19.12 8.31 32.29
C GLY A 23 17.68 7.80 32.13
N GLY A 24 17.28 7.53 30.89
CA GLY A 24 16.00 6.90 30.53
C GLY A 24 16.22 5.99 29.33
N GLU A 25 15.48 4.88 29.29
CA GLU A 25 15.63 3.83 28.28
C GLU A 25 15.38 4.31 26.83
N ASP A 26 15.93 3.58 25.86
CA ASP A 26 15.52 3.69 24.45
C ASP A 26 14.04 3.35 24.31
N THR A 27 13.19 4.38 24.30
CA THR A 27 11.76 4.23 24.08
C THR A 27 11.53 3.58 22.71
N PRO A 28 10.78 2.46 22.60
CA PRO A 28 10.36 1.96 21.31
C PRO A 28 9.60 3.06 20.58
N VAL A 29 9.94 3.31 19.32
CA VAL A 29 9.18 4.24 18.48
C VAL A 29 7.75 3.73 18.42
N ALA A 30 6.84 4.41 19.11
CA ALA A 30 5.43 4.07 19.08
C ALA A 30 4.93 4.27 17.64
N SER A 31 4.63 3.18 16.95
CA SER A 31 3.93 3.23 15.67
C SER A 31 2.67 4.08 15.86
N GLY A 32 2.66 5.24 15.20
CA GLY A 32 1.50 6.13 15.24
C GLY A 32 0.23 5.41 14.78
N PRO A 33 -0.96 5.92 15.12
CA PRO A 33 -2.20 5.31 14.69
C PRO A 33 -2.17 5.12 13.17
N GLN A 34 -2.25 3.87 12.72
CA GLN A 34 -2.43 3.60 11.30
C GLN A 34 -3.70 4.32 10.88
N ILE A 35 -3.55 5.30 9.99
CA ILE A 35 -4.68 6.01 9.42
C ILE A 35 -5.37 5.01 8.52
N ILE A 36 -6.34 4.28 9.09
CA ILE A 36 -7.40 3.66 8.32
C ILE A 36 -8.15 4.85 7.72
N ALA A 37 -7.70 5.25 6.51
CA ALA A 37 -8.48 6.14 5.69
C ALA A 37 -9.87 5.53 5.56
N ALA A 38 -10.90 6.33 5.82
CA ALA A 38 -12.26 5.86 5.56
C ALA A 38 -12.34 5.41 4.09
N PRO A 39 -13.12 4.37 3.77
CA PRO A 39 -13.42 4.02 2.39
C PRO A 39 -13.71 5.29 1.59
N PRO A 40 -13.05 5.53 0.44
CA PRO A 40 -13.47 6.59 -0.46
C PRO A 40 -14.96 6.43 -0.83
N PRO A 41 -15.59 7.46 -1.39
CA PRO A 41 -16.91 7.30 -1.98
C PRO A 41 -16.79 6.73 -3.41
N PRO A 42 -17.84 6.06 -3.96
CA PRO A 42 -17.79 5.42 -5.28
C PRO A 42 -17.43 6.36 -6.46
N GLU A 43 -17.80 7.63 -6.36
CA GLU A 43 -17.48 8.68 -7.32
C GLU A 43 -16.00 9.13 -7.30
N ALA A 44 -15.23 8.74 -6.28
CA ALA A 44 -13.79 9.00 -6.22
C ALA A 44 -12.94 7.93 -6.94
N LEU A 45 -13.56 6.84 -7.45
CA LEU A 45 -12.83 5.90 -8.29
C LEU A 45 -12.56 6.50 -9.67
N PRO A 46 -11.30 6.45 -10.17
CA PRO A 46 -10.96 6.91 -11.52
C PRO A 46 -11.76 6.14 -12.58
N ASP A 47 -11.99 6.75 -13.73
CA ASP A 47 -12.56 6.04 -14.88
C ASP A 47 -11.50 5.20 -15.63
N CYS A 48 -11.94 4.38 -16.59
CA CYS A 48 -11.02 3.54 -17.36
C CYS A 48 -10.06 4.35 -18.24
N ALA A 49 -10.33 5.61 -18.58
CA ALA A 49 -9.42 6.45 -19.36
C ALA A 49 -8.27 7.00 -18.48
N ALA A 50 -8.58 7.42 -17.25
CA ALA A 50 -7.60 7.80 -16.24
C ALA A 50 -6.72 6.60 -15.84
N ILE A 51 -7.32 5.42 -15.67
CA ILE A 51 -6.56 4.18 -15.42
C ILE A 51 -5.68 3.85 -16.63
N ALA A 52 -6.19 3.87 -17.87
CA ALA A 52 -5.38 3.62 -19.07
C ALA A 52 -4.17 4.57 -19.17
N THR A 53 -4.36 5.84 -18.82
CA THR A 53 -3.30 6.85 -18.78
C THR A 53 -2.22 6.50 -17.73
N ALA A 54 -2.61 5.97 -16.56
CA ALA A 54 -1.68 5.51 -15.54
C ALA A 54 -0.98 4.18 -15.89
N LEU A 55 -1.59 3.35 -16.74
CA LEU A 55 -1.03 2.08 -17.21
C LEU A 55 -0.03 2.23 -18.37
N GLY A 56 -0.18 3.27 -19.20
CA GLY A 56 0.74 3.60 -20.30
C GLY A 56 1.01 2.42 -21.24
N ASP A 57 2.28 2.07 -21.42
CA ASP A 57 2.78 1.02 -22.33
C ASP A 57 2.14 -0.36 -22.09
N LEU A 58 1.58 -0.64 -20.91
CA LEU A 58 0.84 -1.89 -20.61
C LEU A 58 -0.50 -2.00 -21.35
N VAL A 59 -1.09 -0.87 -21.77
CA VAL A 59 -2.33 -0.81 -22.55
C VAL A 59 -2.16 -0.16 -23.93
N GLU A 60 -0.96 0.31 -24.27
CA GLU A 60 -0.68 0.84 -25.60
C GLU A 60 -1.01 -0.20 -26.70
N GLY A 61 -1.80 0.21 -27.69
CA GLY A 61 -2.26 -0.67 -28.77
C GLY A 61 -3.35 -1.67 -28.36
N LEU A 62 -3.79 -1.70 -27.10
CA LEU A 62 -4.97 -2.45 -26.67
C LEU A 62 -6.22 -1.56 -26.72
N VAL A 63 -7.36 -2.15 -27.09
CA VAL A 63 -8.67 -1.46 -27.12
C VAL A 63 -9.43 -1.75 -25.84
N VAL A 64 -9.97 -0.72 -25.19
CA VAL A 64 -10.82 -0.87 -24.00
C VAL A 64 -12.13 -1.59 -24.39
N VAL A 65 -12.54 -2.56 -23.56
CA VAL A 65 -13.73 -3.39 -23.82
C VAL A 65 -15.03 -2.66 -23.50
N ASP A 66 -14.99 -1.81 -22.47
CA ASP A 66 -16.08 -0.94 -22.03
C ASP A 66 -15.45 0.34 -21.48
N GLU A 67 -15.74 1.49 -22.11
CA GLU A 67 -15.17 2.80 -21.73
C GLU A 67 -15.63 3.25 -20.33
N ALA A 68 -16.83 2.86 -19.90
CA ALA A 68 -17.35 3.19 -18.57
C ALA A 68 -16.78 2.27 -17.48
N GLY A 69 -16.32 1.08 -17.88
CA GLY A 69 -15.96 -0.02 -16.99
C GLY A 69 -17.17 -0.67 -16.32
N THR A 70 -16.99 -1.92 -15.89
CA THR A 70 -18.01 -2.62 -15.11
C THR A 70 -17.87 -2.24 -13.64
N ARG A 71 -18.93 -1.65 -13.07
CA ARG A 71 -19.03 -1.29 -11.64
C ARG A 71 -20.05 -2.18 -10.94
N GLN A 72 -19.72 -2.63 -9.74
CA GLN A 72 -20.64 -3.33 -8.85
C GLN A 72 -20.65 -2.69 -7.46
N GLN A 73 -21.73 -2.92 -6.72
CA GLN A 73 -21.89 -2.44 -5.35
C GLN A 73 -22.71 -3.43 -4.54
N SER A 74 -22.24 -3.74 -3.34
CA SER A 74 -22.93 -4.50 -2.30
C SER A 74 -22.92 -3.72 -0.97
N PRO A 75 -23.54 -4.23 0.11
CA PRO A 75 -23.35 -3.68 1.45
C PRO A 75 -21.92 -3.77 1.99
N GLU A 76 -21.13 -4.73 1.50
CA GLU A 76 -19.78 -5.05 1.99
C GLU A 76 -18.67 -4.29 1.26
N ASN A 77 -18.83 -4.06 -0.04
CA ASN A 77 -17.86 -3.34 -0.86
C ASN A 77 -18.49 -2.72 -2.12
N TYR A 78 -17.67 -2.00 -2.88
CA TYR A 78 -17.98 -1.61 -4.25
C TYR A 78 -16.73 -1.69 -5.11
N ASP A 79 -16.90 -1.89 -6.42
CA ASP A 79 -15.79 -2.10 -7.34
C ASP A 79 -15.92 -1.35 -8.67
N LEU A 80 -14.77 -1.27 -9.35
CA LEU A 80 -14.63 -0.94 -10.75
C LEU A 80 -13.67 -1.95 -11.40
N SER A 81 -14.05 -2.46 -12.55
CA SER A 81 -13.18 -3.26 -13.41
C SER A 81 -13.11 -2.69 -14.83
N CYS A 82 -11.88 -2.58 -15.32
CA CYS A 82 -11.55 -2.11 -16.67
C CYS A 82 -10.75 -3.20 -17.38
N VAL A 83 -11.04 -3.45 -18.65
CA VAL A 83 -10.38 -4.50 -19.45
C VAL A 83 -10.00 -3.93 -20.81
N TRP A 84 -8.77 -4.23 -21.25
CA TRP A 84 -8.27 -3.92 -22.58
C TRP A 84 -7.89 -5.20 -23.32
N ARG A 85 -8.09 -5.23 -24.64
CA ARG A 85 -7.80 -6.38 -25.50
C ARG A 85 -7.08 -5.99 -26.79
N GLY A 86 -6.11 -6.80 -27.19
CA GLY A 86 -5.46 -6.72 -28.49
C GLY A 86 -6.29 -7.47 -29.53
N SER A 87 -6.65 -6.81 -30.63
CA SER A 87 -7.40 -7.44 -31.74
C SER A 87 -6.56 -8.35 -32.62
N GLU A 88 -5.23 -8.17 -32.62
CA GLU A 88 -4.31 -8.87 -33.53
C GLU A 88 -3.60 -10.06 -32.89
N ASP A 89 -3.20 -9.94 -31.62
CA ASP A 89 -2.39 -10.93 -30.89
C ASP A 89 -3.16 -11.68 -29.79
N GLY A 90 -4.42 -11.30 -29.55
CA GLY A 90 -5.28 -11.87 -28.52
C GLY A 90 -4.85 -11.54 -27.09
N ALA A 91 -3.97 -10.55 -26.88
CA ALA A 91 -3.59 -10.07 -25.56
C ALA A 91 -4.81 -9.54 -24.78
N ALA A 92 -4.81 -9.72 -23.47
CA ALA A 92 -5.75 -9.06 -22.58
C ALA A 92 -5.10 -8.66 -21.26
N LEU A 93 -5.45 -7.47 -20.78
CA LEU A 93 -5.12 -6.96 -19.46
C LEU A 93 -6.41 -6.47 -18.78
N GLY A 94 -6.60 -6.87 -17.53
CA GLY A 94 -7.67 -6.40 -16.67
C GLY A 94 -7.11 -5.70 -15.44
N THR A 95 -7.80 -4.66 -14.99
CA THR A 95 -7.59 -3.98 -13.71
C THR A 95 -8.86 -4.07 -12.89
N PHE A 96 -8.74 -4.37 -11.61
CA PHE A 96 -9.82 -4.44 -10.64
C PHE A 96 -9.46 -3.52 -9.47
N ILE A 97 -10.35 -2.59 -9.16
CA ILE A 97 -10.29 -1.76 -7.95
C ILE A 97 -11.48 -2.17 -7.08
N ILE A 98 -11.20 -2.68 -5.88
CA ILE A 98 -12.20 -3.03 -4.88
C ILE A 98 -12.02 -2.09 -3.69
N VAL A 99 -13.11 -1.56 -3.16
CA VAL A 99 -13.11 -0.77 -1.93
C VAL A 99 -13.99 -1.44 -0.89
N ASP A 100 -13.34 -2.04 0.11
CA ASP A 100 -14.02 -2.79 1.17
C ASP A 100 -14.44 -1.87 2.32
N GLN A 101 -15.68 -2.04 2.81
CA GLN A 101 -16.16 -1.35 4.01
C GLN A 101 -15.45 -1.84 5.29
N VAL A 102 -14.94 -3.08 5.27
CA VAL A 102 -14.11 -3.67 6.32
C VAL A 102 -12.79 -4.12 5.68
N PRO A 103 -11.71 -3.33 5.76
CA PRO A 103 -10.48 -3.60 5.02
C PRO A 103 -9.73 -4.85 5.47
N LEU A 104 -9.09 -5.55 4.52
CA LEU A 104 -8.12 -6.60 4.82
C LEU A 104 -6.87 -5.99 5.47
N THR A 105 -6.49 -6.47 6.66
CA THR A 105 -5.31 -5.94 7.35
C THR A 105 -4.04 -6.69 6.97
N ALA A 106 -2.88 -6.02 7.12
CA ALA A 106 -1.58 -6.64 6.99
C ALA A 106 -1.44 -7.88 7.89
N THR A 107 -1.97 -7.82 9.12
CA THR A 107 -1.97 -8.94 10.07
C THR A 107 -2.74 -10.16 9.56
N ASP A 108 -3.88 -9.94 8.89
CA ASP A 108 -4.69 -11.04 8.35
C ASP A 108 -4.01 -11.69 7.14
N MET A 109 -3.38 -10.90 6.28
CA MET A 109 -2.60 -11.39 5.15
C MET A 109 -1.30 -12.07 5.57
N GLN A 110 -0.67 -11.65 6.68
CA GLN A 110 0.45 -12.35 7.31
C GLN A 110 0.02 -13.70 7.87
N ARG A 111 -1.13 -13.78 8.55
CA ARG A 111 -1.72 -15.04 9.03
C ARG A 111 -2.10 -16.00 7.90
N ALA A 112 -2.53 -15.46 6.76
CA ALA A 112 -2.82 -16.22 5.56
C ALA A 112 -1.57 -16.69 4.78
N GLY A 113 -0.36 -16.24 5.17
CA GLY A 113 0.87 -16.54 4.43
C GLY A 113 0.94 -15.85 3.06
N MET A 114 0.24 -14.73 2.88
CA MET A 114 0.13 -14.01 1.59
C MET A 114 0.82 -12.64 1.59
N TYR A 115 1.25 -12.14 2.76
CA TYR A 115 1.80 -10.80 2.92
C TYR A 115 3.23 -10.67 2.37
N VAL A 116 3.45 -9.66 1.54
CA VAL A 116 4.76 -9.18 1.08
C VAL A 116 4.88 -7.68 1.41
N GLU A 117 5.96 -7.31 2.09
CA GLU A 117 6.37 -5.91 2.17
C GLU A 117 7.08 -5.51 0.87
N ASP A 118 6.65 -4.42 0.24
CA ASP A 118 7.21 -3.93 -1.01
C ASP A 118 7.55 -2.43 -0.90
N PRO A 119 8.79 -2.00 -1.19
CA PRO A 119 9.25 -0.62 -0.99
C PRO A 119 8.53 0.41 -1.88
N ARG A 120 7.80 -0.01 -2.92
CA ARG A 120 6.96 0.85 -3.76
C ARG A 120 5.61 1.14 -3.10
N VAL A 121 5.14 0.22 -2.26
CA VAL A 121 3.83 0.27 -1.59
C VAL A 121 3.95 0.78 -0.14
N SER A 122 5.05 0.51 0.57
CA SER A 122 5.27 1.02 1.93
C SER A 122 5.12 2.55 2.08
N PRO A 123 5.57 3.40 1.13
CA PRO A 123 5.31 4.85 1.17
C PRO A 123 3.84 5.25 1.03
N LEU A 124 2.99 4.35 0.51
CA LEU A 124 1.54 4.52 0.49
C LEU A 124 0.89 4.10 1.83
N GLY A 125 1.63 3.44 2.72
CA GLY A 125 1.09 2.82 3.93
C GLY A 125 0.38 1.49 3.68
N GLY A 126 0.67 0.84 2.55
CA GLY A 126 0.07 -0.44 2.14
C GLY A 126 1.08 -1.58 2.06
N PHE A 127 0.66 -2.68 1.45
CA PHE A 127 1.46 -3.89 1.24
C PHE A 127 0.98 -4.65 0.00
N VAL A 128 1.71 -5.69 -0.40
CA VAL A 128 1.29 -6.61 -1.47
C VAL A 128 0.75 -7.90 -0.85
N ALA A 129 -0.38 -8.40 -1.37
CA ALA A 129 -0.89 -9.73 -1.08
C ALA A 129 -0.82 -10.61 -2.34
N ILE A 130 -0.15 -11.75 -2.23
CA ILE A 130 0.05 -12.73 -3.31
C ILE A 130 0.06 -14.14 -2.70
N PRO A 131 -0.40 -15.20 -3.40
CA PRO A 131 -0.21 -16.57 -2.94
C PRO A 131 1.26 -16.87 -2.57
N ASP A 132 1.44 -17.73 -1.58
CA ASP A 132 2.74 -18.13 -1.01
C ASP A 132 3.60 -17.02 -0.37
N GLY A 133 3.15 -15.76 -0.39
CA GLY A 133 3.82 -14.65 0.30
C GLY A 133 5.21 -14.33 -0.26
N LEU A 134 5.45 -14.66 -1.53
CA LEU A 134 6.70 -14.43 -2.23
C LEU A 134 6.43 -13.75 -3.58
N LEU A 135 6.95 -12.53 -3.74
CA LEU A 135 6.91 -11.80 -5.00
C LEU A 135 8.20 -12.02 -5.79
N ASP A 136 8.19 -12.92 -6.78
CA ASP A 136 9.19 -12.91 -7.84
C ASP A 136 8.77 -11.89 -8.90
N GLY A 137 9.35 -10.69 -8.82
CA GLY A 137 9.00 -9.57 -9.69
C GLY A 137 9.13 -9.85 -11.20
N ASN A 138 10.00 -10.80 -11.59
CA ASN A 138 10.21 -11.17 -12.99
C ASN A 138 9.27 -12.29 -13.48
N ALA A 139 8.48 -12.89 -12.60
CA ALA A 139 7.53 -13.92 -13.00
C ALA A 139 6.44 -13.33 -13.90
N PRO A 140 5.91 -14.11 -14.86
CA PRO A 140 4.86 -13.64 -15.77
C PRO A 140 3.54 -13.39 -15.04
N LEU A 141 2.84 -12.32 -15.43
CA LEU A 141 1.53 -11.95 -14.90
C LEU A 141 0.47 -12.94 -15.39
N GLY A 142 -0.07 -13.72 -14.45
CA GLY A 142 -1.16 -14.65 -14.71
C GLY A 142 -2.56 -14.03 -14.65
N PRO A 143 -3.61 -14.87 -14.74
CA PRO A 143 -5.02 -14.46 -14.58
C PRO A 143 -5.39 -14.09 -13.13
N VAL A 144 -4.48 -14.31 -12.18
CA VAL A 144 -4.54 -13.83 -10.80
C VAL A 144 -3.20 -13.19 -10.51
N GLY A 145 -3.15 -11.86 -10.49
CA GLY A 145 -1.95 -11.09 -10.19
C GLY A 145 -1.82 -10.71 -8.71
N PRO A 146 -0.80 -9.90 -8.37
CA PRO A 146 -0.61 -9.40 -7.03
C PRO A 146 -1.69 -8.37 -6.69
N GLN A 147 -2.16 -8.39 -5.45
CA GLN A 147 -3.11 -7.42 -4.91
C GLN A 147 -2.32 -6.35 -4.15
N VAL A 148 -2.39 -5.09 -4.57
CA VAL A 148 -1.80 -3.96 -3.84
C VAL A 148 -2.86 -3.34 -2.94
N ILE A 149 -2.72 -3.53 -1.63
CA ILE A 149 -3.71 -3.16 -0.62
C ILE A 149 -3.22 -1.93 0.14
N VAL A 150 -4.00 -0.86 0.12
CA VAL A 150 -3.70 0.42 0.78
C VAL A 150 -4.95 0.90 1.52
N GLY A 151 -4.98 0.67 2.84
CA GLY A 151 -6.17 0.94 3.65
C GLY A 151 -7.37 0.15 3.11
N PRO A 152 -8.51 0.80 2.80
CA PRO A 152 -9.72 0.14 2.29
C PRO A 152 -9.67 -0.24 0.82
N VAL A 153 -8.65 0.18 0.07
CA VAL A 153 -8.59 0.01 -1.38
C VAL A 153 -7.64 -1.12 -1.76
N THR A 154 -8.12 -2.07 -2.54
CA THR A 154 -7.36 -3.14 -3.17
C THR A 154 -7.31 -2.91 -4.68
N VAL A 155 -6.11 -2.86 -5.27
CA VAL A 155 -5.92 -2.78 -6.72
C VAL A 155 -5.19 -4.02 -7.20
N THR A 156 -5.75 -4.70 -8.19
CA THR A 156 -5.23 -5.95 -8.77
C THR A 156 -5.18 -5.82 -10.28
N LEU A 157 -4.07 -6.23 -10.89
CA LEU A 157 -3.98 -6.44 -12.34
C LEU A 157 -3.98 -7.95 -12.65
N ALA A 158 -4.51 -8.32 -13.80
CA ALA A 158 -4.51 -9.70 -14.29
C ALA A 158 -4.37 -9.75 -15.81
N SER A 159 -3.65 -10.75 -16.33
CA SER A 159 -3.50 -10.97 -17.76
C SER A 159 -3.95 -12.36 -18.19
N ASN A 160 -4.27 -12.52 -19.48
CA ASN A 160 -4.45 -13.83 -20.09
C ASN A 160 -3.14 -14.50 -20.55
N GLY A 161 -1.98 -13.82 -20.43
CA GLY A 161 -0.68 -14.35 -20.83
C GLY A 161 -0.55 -14.65 -22.33
N ARG A 162 -1.24 -13.89 -23.19
CA ARG A 162 -1.23 -14.04 -24.65
C ARG A 162 -0.74 -12.79 -25.36
N GLY A 163 -0.23 -12.95 -26.58
CA GLY A 163 0.30 -11.84 -27.36
C GLY A 163 1.40 -11.09 -26.60
N ARG A 164 1.42 -9.76 -26.69
CA ARG A 164 2.31 -8.90 -25.91
C ARG A 164 2.17 -9.06 -24.40
N ALA A 165 1.00 -9.49 -23.91
CA ALA A 165 0.74 -9.64 -22.49
C ALA A 165 1.35 -10.91 -21.87
N ALA A 166 1.98 -11.78 -22.68
CA ALA A 166 2.83 -12.86 -22.19
C ALA A 166 4.15 -12.34 -21.55
N GLU A 167 4.59 -11.14 -21.94
CA GLU A 167 5.81 -10.48 -21.44
C GLU A 167 5.55 -9.60 -20.20
N TYR A 168 4.29 -9.50 -19.74
CA TYR A 168 3.94 -8.68 -18.58
C TYR A 168 4.37 -9.38 -17.29
N THR A 169 4.96 -8.66 -16.35
CA THR A 169 5.53 -9.22 -15.12
C THR A 169 4.75 -8.84 -13.86
N LEU A 170 5.01 -9.54 -12.76
CA LEU A 170 4.45 -9.18 -11.44
C LEU A 170 4.94 -7.80 -10.97
N ASP A 171 6.19 -7.41 -11.27
CA ASP A 171 6.69 -6.08 -10.93
C ASP A 171 5.94 -4.97 -11.68
N GLN A 172 5.69 -5.14 -12.98
CA GLN A 172 4.90 -4.19 -13.76
C GLN A 172 3.46 -4.10 -13.24
N ALA A 173 2.88 -5.21 -12.77
CA ALA A 173 1.57 -5.21 -12.12
C ALA A 173 1.55 -4.41 -10.80
N VAL A 174 2.59 -4.53 -9.97
CA VAL A 174 2.72 -3.75 -8.73
C VAL A 174 2.93 -2.26 -9.03
N ASP A 175 3.81 -1.91 -9.98
CA ASP A 175 4.07 -0.53 -10.40
C ASP A 175 2.79 0.15 -10.92
N ALA A 176 2.03 -0.55 -11.77
CA ALA A 176 0.75 -0.13 -12.30
C ALA A 176 -0.31 0.07 -11.21
N ALA A 177 -0.45 -0.89 -10.28
CA ALA A 177 -1.38 -0.78 -9.17
C ALA A 177 -1.02 0.38 -8.23
N VAL A 178 0.28 0.62 -7.99
CA VAL A 178 0.78 1.81 -7.26
C VAL A 178 0.46 3.11 -8.00
N ALA A 179 0.53 3.14 -9.34
CA ALA A 179 0.14 4.29 -10.13
C ALA A 179 -1.37 4.58 -10.02
N ILE A 180 -2.21 3.55 -10.07
CA ILE A 180 -3.66 3.65 -9.89
C ILE A 180 -4.01 4.16 -8.49
N HIS A 181 -3.36 3.65 -7.44
CA HIS A 181 -3.52 4.14 -6.06
C HIS A 181 -3.22 5.64 -5.89
N ARG A 182 -2.36 6.21 -6.74
CA ARG A 182 -2.06 7.67 -6.73
C ARG A 182 -3.15 8.51 -7.41
N LEU A 183 -4.08 7.91 -8.16
CA LEU A 183 -5.23 8.62 -8.75
C LEU A 183 -6.33 8.92 -7.72
N MET A 184 -6.30 8.25 -6.56
CA MET A 184 -7.34 8.30 -5.51
C MET A 184 -6.86 9.04 -4.25
N ARG A 185 -5.91 9.98 -4.39
CA ARG A 185 -5.25 10.73 -3.31
C ARG A 185 -5.24 12.23 -3.56
#